data_AF-A0A7X1U6X9-F1
#
_entry.id   AF-A0A7X1U6X9-F1
#
_cell.length_a   1.000
_cell.length_b   1.000
_cell.length_c   1.000
_cell.angle_alpha   90.00
_cell.angle_beta   90.00
_cell.angle_gamma   90.00
#
_symmetry.space_group_name_H-M   'P 1'
#
loop_
_entity.id
_entity.type
_entity.pdbx_description
1 polymer ?
#
loop_
_entity_poly.entity_id
_entity_poly.type
_entity_poly.pdbx_seq_one_letter_code
_entity_poly.pdbx_strand_id
1 'polypeptide(L)'
;MSGISAQKQQPQHAGKIIADLDRLFTEQGIAINGDGDNLVLVADGHHTIKYHRPEHLPREPKPVAPGKPSLRFEGGEHTAIGDSTLLRFAKDAPAIPAWQVELHLPNGLALTYGQVVALGGDFYGIPDQPICDGATPAERVQRFIAAFNSLAVLPASKDEARQILAVMQKEIAAANQAIRDGKQPHEAYDALGDSLSEEWNKITGGGSAVSALFPLGRYLKLAANNADHFGEWALAAYTAGHTAALQQAVQAGKTADDKQLELAYAMSAFADHFLTDLFSAGHVRVPRKQVAAVVTPSDLGSLITRFMHDEDSKFGLNVSNAQGDRWHSYGDKRYFDSVDHRNRQLVKLAVQRSADEIFASYLSGSLPAPASYAALKVAPDLNAAKSGNFSPLFVTKGDQVLRRSDVNNLNDSKTIDNWWGWSTYLLLKNYSPNKPAGYLETPGAMPSIVADGWQSHTPSEPNWLPGHAVRYAVSETNGLNESYIGPWSAYVELGDSFQPTLAIPAGTSNSGASGRNVFRQFRGGSPELIGSIDKNATRFIDRNA
;
A
#
# COMPACT_ATOMS: atom_id res chain seq x y z
N MET A 1 1.24 -21.28 72.77
CA MET A 1 2.06 -20.05 72.77
C MET A 1 3.09 -20.23 71.66
N SER A 2 2.77 -19.81 70.43
CA SER A 2 3.09 -18.48 69.84
C SER A 2 4.59 -18.35 69.56
N GLY A 3 5.09 -18.14 68.33
CA GLY A 3 4.44 -17.91 67.06
C GLY A 3 5.45 -17.95 65.90
N ILE A 4 4.95 -18.15 64.68
CA ILE A 4 5.70 -17.92 63.43
C ILE A 4 4.87 -16.90 62.64
N SER A 5 5.48 -15.74 62.41
CA SER A 5 4.91 -14.66 61.61
C SER A 5 4.95 -15.05 60.13
N ALA A 6 3.77 -15.30 59.55
CA ALA A 6 3.59 -15.39 58.11
C ALA A 6 3.67 -13.97 57.51
N GLN A 7 4.67 -13.72 56.67
CA GLN A 7 4.69 -12.57 55.77
C GLN A 7 3.58 -12.73 54.72
N LYS A 8 2.72 -11.73 54.63
CA LYS A 8 1.68 -11.60 53.60
C LYS A 8 2.34 -11.53 52.21
N GLN A 9 1.95 -12.44 51.32
CA GLN A 9 2.12 -12.27 49.88
C GLN A 9 1.24 -11.10 49.41
N GLN A 10 1.85 -10.11 48.74
CA GLN A 10 1.14 -9.11 47.95
C GLN A 10 0.74 -9.71 46.59
N PRO A 11 -0.46 -9.41 46.06
CA PRO A 11 -0.93 -9.94 44.79
C PRO A 11 -0.16 -9.32 43.61
N GLN A 12 0.19 -10.19 42.65
CA GLN A 12 0.83 -9.86 41.37
C GLN A 12 -0.07 -8.93 40.54
N HIS A 13 0.47 -7.77 40.16
CA HIS A 13 -0.15 -6.86 39.21
C HIS A 13 0.00 -7.43 37.79
N ALA A 14 -1.11 -7.75 37.13
CA ALA A 14 -1.13 -8.04 35.70
C ALA A 14 -1.65 -6.81 34.96
N GLY A 15 -0.74 -5.90 34.58
CA GLY A 15 -1.04 -4.70 33.81
C GLY A 15 -0.84 -4.93 32.31
N LYS A 16 -1.79 -4.53 31.48
CA LYS A 16 -1.57 -4.44 30.02
C LYS A 16 -0.90 -3.10 29.72
N ILE A 17 0.30 -3.12 29.16
CA ILE A 17 1.06 -1.94 28.73
C ILE A 17 0.87 -1.81 27.23
N ILE A 18 0.34 -0.69 26.74
CA ILE A 18 0.20 -0.42 25.30
C ILE A 18 1.15 0.74 24.97
N ALA A 19 2.02 0.56 23.97
CA ALA A 19 3.02 1.56 23.61
C ALA A 19 3.30 1.55 22.11
N ASP A 20 3.69 2.69 21.55
CA ASP A 20 4.15 2.80 20.16
C ASP A 20 5.43 1.96 19.97
N LEU A 21 5.51 1.22 18.85
CA LEU A 21 6.69 0.43 18.49
C LEU A 21 7.96 1.28 18.52
N ASP A 22 7.90 2.54 18.08
CA ASP A 22 9.07 3.41 17.99
C ASP A 22 9.63 3.80 19.37
N ARG A 23 8.81 3.75 20.43
CA ARG A 23 9.28 4.05 21.80
C ARG A 23 10.27 3.03 22.34
N LEU A 24 10.27 1.79 21.83
CA LEU A 24 11.32 0.80 22.16
C LEU A 24 12.72 1.32 21.86
N PHE A 25 12.84 2.19 20.86
CA PHE A 25 14.11 2.61 20.30
C PHE A 25 14.50 4.03 20.71
N THR A 26 13.75 4.66 21.62
CA THR A 26 14.10 5.93 22.26
C THR A 26 15.02 5.71 23.46
N GLU A 27 15.82 6.72 23.83
CA GLU A 27 16.66 6.66 25.03
C GLU A 27 15.86 6.39 26.32
N GLN A 28 14.59 6.79 26.34
CA GLN A 28 13.69 6.60 27.48
C GLN A 28 13.04 5.20 27.51
N GLY A 29 13.01 4.49 26.38
CA GLY A 29 12.42 3.14 26.27
C GLY A 29 10.94 3.05 26.64
N ILE A 30 10.48 1.83 26.95
CA ILE A 30 9.14 1.55 27.48
C ILE A 30 9.31 1.01 28.91
N ALA A 31 8.72 1.70 29.88
CA ALA A 31 8.76 1.27 31.28
C ALA A 31 7.88 0.02 31.49
N ILE A 32 8.49 -1.10 31.87
CA ILE A 32 7.81 -2.34 32.25
C ILE A 32 7.79 -2.38 33.79
N ASN A 33 6.61 -2.41 34.38
CA ASN A 33 6.43 -2.12 35.80
C ASN A 33 6.37 -3.37 36.70
N GLY A 34 6.33 -4.58 36.13
CA GLY A 34 6.47 -5.82 36.88
C GLY A 34 6.41 -7.11 36.05
N ASP A 35 6.72 -8.23 36.71
CA ASP A 35 6.57 -9.57 36.14
C ASP A 35 5.09 -9.92 35.93
N GLY A 36 4.73 -10.28 34.69
CA GLY A 36 3.35 -10.60 34.30
C GLY A 36 2.62 -9.47 33.54
N ASP A 37 3.29 -8.33 33.31
CA ASP A 37 2.78 -7.28 32.44
C ASP A 37 2.77 -7.72 30.97
N ASN A 38 1.67 -7.43 30.26
CA ASN A 38 1.53 -7.72 28.84
C ASN A 38 1.80 -6.46 28.02
N LEU A 39 2.97 -6.38 27.39
CA LEU A 39 3.34 -5.30 26.47
C LEU A 39 2.73 -5.54 25.07
N VAL A 40 1.91 -4.59 24.62
CA VAL A 40 1.35 -4.53 23.26
C VAL A 40 1.96 -3.34 22.55
N LEU A 41 2.77 -3.62 21.54
CA LEU A 41 3.43 -2.62 20.71
C LEU A 41 2.52 -2.29 19.53
N VAL A 42 2.10 -1.04 19.44
CA VAL A 42 1.26 -0.53 18.36
C VAL A 42 2.20 0.04 17.31
N ALA A 43 2.27 -0.63 16.16
CA ALA A 43 3.20 -0.29 15.08
C ALA A 43 2.59 0.60 13.98
N ASP A 44 1.37 1.10 14.14
CA ASP A 44 0.75 1.98 13.15
C ASP A 44 -0.22 2.95 13.82
N GLY A 45 0.01 4.23 13.57
CA GLY A 45 -0.90 5.32 13.94
C GLY A 45 -0.34 6.70 13.60
N HIS A 46 0.99 6.83 13.47
CA HIS A 46 1.62 8.14 13.37
C HIS A 46 2.55 8.37 12.17
N HIS A 47 2.79 7.40 11.28
CA HIS A 47 3.71 7.62 10.13
C HIS A 47 3.02 8.13 8.85
N THR A 48 1.69 8.03 8.76
CA THR A 48 0.90 8.67 7.68
C THR A 48 0.63 10.16 7.95
N ILE A 49 1.18 10.69 9.05
CA ILE A 49 0.94 12.03 9.56
C ILE A 49 1.31 13.15 8.59
N LYS A 50 2.32 13.02 7.71
CA LYS A 50 2.63 14.07 6.71
C LYS A 50 1.45 14.32 5.77
N TYR A 51 0.81 13.26 5.30
CA TYR A 51 -0.34 13.35 4.40
C TYR A 51 -1.64 13.64 5.16
N HIS A 52 -1.67 13.42 6.48
CA HIS A 52 -2.85 13.60 7.32
C HIS A 52 -2.72 14.71 8.37
N ARG A 53 -1.74 15.63 8.25
CA ARG A 53 -1.66 16.86 9.05
C ARG A 53 -2.01 18.11 8.24
N PRO A 54 -2.74 19.05 8.85
CA PRO A 54 -3.51 20.04 8.11
C PRO A 54 -2.77 21.37 8.02
N GLU A 55 -2.04 21.62 6.94
CA GLU A 55 -1.65 22.99 6.61
C GLU A 55 -1.85 23.25 5.11
N HIS A 56 -2.98 23.91 4.82
CA HIS A 56 -3.37 24.57 3.56
C HIS A 56 -3.94 23.72 2.40
N LEU A 57 -5.16 24.09 1.96
CA LEU A 57 -5.90 23.53 0.81
C LEU A 57 -5.86 24.48 -0.40
N PRO A 58 -5.92 23.94 -1.64
CA PRO A 58 -6.71 24.55 -2.71
C PRO A 58 -7.99 23.74 -3.05
N ARG A 59 -8.93 24.44 -3.70
CA ARG A 59 -10.38 24.14 -3.91
C ARG A 59 -10.75 22.81 -4.59
N GLU A 60 -12.00 22.41 -4.32
CA GLU A 60 -12.72 21.21 -4.76
C GLU A 60 -12.71 20.91 -6.28
N PRO A 61 -12.56 19.63 -6.70
CA PRO A 61 -12.83 19.19 -8.07
C PRO A 61 -14.32 18.92 -8.34
N LYS A 62 -14.75 19.11 -9.60
CA LYS A 62 -16.11 18.86 -10.12
C LYS A 62 -16.29 17.42 -10.65
N PRO A 63 -17.51 16.87 -10.69
CA PRO A 63 -17.76 15.50 -11.15
C PRO A 63 -17.79 15.35 -12.68
N VAL A 64 -17.37 14.17 -13.19
CA VAL A 64 -17.32 13.79 -14.62
C VAL A 64 -18.12 12.50 -14.90
N ALA A 65 -18.67 12.37 -16.11
CA ALA A 65 -19.59 11.31 -16.56
C ALA A 65 -18.93 9.93 -16.84
N PRO A 66 -19.69 8.81 -16.79
CA PRO A 66 -19.15 7.45 -16.96
C PRO A 66 -19.09 6.99 -18.43
N GLY A 67 -18.11 6.13 -18.80
CA GLY A 67 -18.25 5.30 -20.01
C GLY A 67 -17.02 4.88 -20.86
N LYS A 68 -15.79 4.86 -20.34
CA LYS A 68 -14.62 4.26 -21.04
C LYS A 68 -13.73 3.49 -20.05
N PRO A 69 -13.01 2.44 -20.49
CA PRO A 69 -11.93 1.88 -19.69
C PRO A 69 -10.91 2.99 -19.43
N SER A 70 -10.74 3.30 -18.16
CA SER A 70 -9.91 4.39 -17.68
C SER A 70 -8.42 4.09 -17.90
N LEU A 71 -7.48 4.97 -17.59
CA LEU A 71 -6.05 4.67 -17.37
C LEU A 71 -5.75 5.33 -16.03
N ARG A 72 -5.39 4.56 -15.01
CA ARG A 72 -5.36 5.05 -13.63
C ARG A 72 -4.12 4.50 -12.95
N PHE A 73 -3.37 5.36 -12.29
CA PHE A 73 -2.13 5.04 -11.58
C PHE A 73 -2.11 5.79 -10.25
N GLU A 74 -1.53 5.15 -9.22
CA GLU A 74 -1.75 5.44 -7.80
C GLU A 74 -0.53 6.11 -7.15
N GLY A 75 0.04 7.12 -7.83
CA GLY A 75 1.28 7.76 -7.40
C GLY A 75 1.24 8.27 -5.95
N GLY A 76 0.05 8.64 -5.45
CA GLY A 76 -0.13 9.02 -4.05
C GLY A 76 0.12 7.87 -3.06
N GLU A 77 -0.26 6.64 -3.40
CA GLU A 77 -0.04 5.44 -2.57
C GLU A 77 1.46 5.12 -2.47
N HIS A 78 2.16 5.10 -3.60
CA HIS A 78 3.63 4.93 -3.65
C HIS A 78 4.36 5.98 -2.82
N THR A 79 3.94 7.25 -2.93
CA THR A 79 4.55 8.34 -2.17
C THR A 79 4.38 8.09 -0.67
N ALA A 80 3.18 7.72 -0.23
CA ALA A 80 2.91 7.46 1.18
C ALA A 80 3.66 6.24 1.72
N ILE A 81 3.81 5.19 0.93
CA ILE A 81 4.61 4.01 1.31
C ILE A 81 6.06 4.42 1.53
N GLY A 82 6.72 5.02 0.53
CA GLY A 82 8.14 5.35 0.61
C GLY A 82 8.46 6.43 1.65
N ASP A 83 7.58 7.42 1.84
CA ASP A 83 7.75 8.46 2.85
C ASP A 83 7.59 7.96 4.29
N SER A 84 6.95 6.80 4.49
CA SER A 84 6.82 6.17 5.81
C SER A 84 8.09 5.43 6.27
N THR A 85 9.08 5.29 5.38
CA THR A 85 10.37 4.65 5.67
C THR A 85 11.27 5.54 6.53
N LEU A 86 12.17 4.92 7.28
CA LEU A 86 13.23 5.57 8.06
C LEU A 86 14.57 5.41 7.35
N LEU A 87 15.31 6.50 7.18
CA LEU A 87 16.64 6.53 6.55
C LEU A 87 17.73 6.78 7.59
N ARG A 88 18.92 6.22 7.36
CA ARG A 88 20.09 6.40 8.23
C ARG A 88 21.27 6.92 7.44
N PHE A 89 21.99 7.88 8.01
CA PHE A 89 23.19 8.47 7.41
C PHE A 89 24.44 8.28 8.28
N ALA A 90 24.26 7.97 9.57
CA ALA A 90 25.35 7.68 10.49
C ALA A 90 24.98 6.52 11.42
N LYS A 91 25.99 5.72 11.78
CA LYS A 91 25.81 4.48 12.56
C LYS A 91 25.18 4.74 13.92
N ASP A 92 25.63 5.79 14.60
CA ASP A 92 25.26 6.10 15.98
C ASP A 92 24.23 7.25 16.06
N ALA A 93 23.56 7.57 14.94
CA ALA A 93 22.52 8.58 14.89
C ALA A 93 21.11 7.95 14.79
N PRO A 94 20.07 8.62 15.33
CA PRO A 94 18.69 8.24 15.08
C PRO A 94 18.39 8.20 13.59
N ALA A 95 17.50 7.28 13.19
CA ALA A 95 16.99 7.29 11.82
C ALA A 95 16.06 8.49 11.62
N ILE A 96 16.03 9.02 10.39
CA ILE A 96 15.24 10.19 10.01
C ILE A 96 14.08 9.69 9.14
N PRO A 97 12.83 10.10 9.40
CA PRO A 97 11.73 9.81 8.50
C PRO A 97 12.03 10.29 7.08
N ALA A 98 11.86 9.43 6.09
CA ALA A 98 12.23 9.67 4.70
C ALA A 98 11.55 10.91 4.11
N TRP A 99 10.37 11.25 4.61
CA TRP A 99 9.64 12.44 4.21
C TRP A 99 10.28 13.77 4.63
N GLN A 100 11.19 13.75 5.60
CA GLN A 100 12.00 14.91 6.06
C GLN A 100 13.33 15.02 5.31
N VAL A 101 13.67 14.05 4.47
CA VAL A 101 14.95 13.97 3.78
C VAL A 101 14.74 14.28 2.31
N GLU A 102 15.49 15.26 1.82
CA GLU A 102 15.60 15.52 0.38
C GLU A 102 16.81 14.77 -0.17
N LEU A 103 16.57 13.82 -1.07
CA LEU A 103 17.61 13.07 -1.78
C LEU A 103 18.01 13.87 -3.03
N HIS A 104 19.27 14.30 -3.10
CA HIS A 104 19.76 15.13 -4.19
C HIS A 104 20.21 14.28 -5.39
N LEU A 105 19.60 14.52 -6.55
CA LEU A 105 19.93 13.85 -7.80
C LEU A 105 20.98 14.63 -8.62
N PRO A 106 21.72 13.98 -9.54
CA PRO A 106 22.76 14.63 -10.35
C PRO A 106 22.29 15.84 -11.17
N ASN A 107 21.04 15.88 -11.63
CA ASN A 107 20.47 17.04 -12.32
C ASN A 107 20.06 18.20 -11.38
N GLY A 108 20.24 18.04 -10.07
CA GLY A 108 19.85 19.00 -9.05
C GLY A 108 18.36 19.02 -8.76
N LEU A 109 17.64 17.92 -9.01
CA LEU A 109 16.39 17.61 -8.32
C LEU A 109 16.70 17.24 -6.86
N ALA A 110 15.76 17.57 -5.98
CA ALA A 110 15.76 17.19 -4.58
C ALA A 110 14.36 16.63 -4.31
N LEU A 111 14.27 15.34 -3.96
CA LEU A 111 13.02 14.59 -3.84
C LEU A 111 13.04 13.74 -2.59
N THR A 112 11.89 13.54 -1.94
CA THR A 112 11.80 12.55 -0.86
C THR A 112 11.86 11.13 -1.42
N TYR A 113 12.16 10.15 -0.56
CA TYR A 113 12.16 8.74 -0.96
C TYR A 113 10.82 8.35 -1.61
N GLY A 114 9.69 8.68 -0.99
CA GLY A 114 8.36 8.39 -1.53
C GLY A 114 8.10 9.03 -2.89
N GLN A 115 8.54 10.28 -3.11
CA GLN A 115 8.41 10.91 -4.42
C GLN A 115 9.19 10.18 -5.50
N VAL A 116 10.36 9.62 -5.19
CA VAL A 116 11.13 8.81 -6.14
C VAL A 116 10.43 7.48 -6.42
N VAL A 117 9.87 6.81 -5.40
CA VAL A 117 9.05 5.59 -5.59
C VAL A 117 7.87 5.87 -6.53
N ALA A 118 7.16 6.98 -6.36
CA ALA A 118 6.00 7.32 -7.17
C ALA A 118 6.33 7.76 -8.62
N LEU A 119 7.56 8.20 -8.87
CA LEU A 119 8.01 8.67 -10.18
C LEU A 119 8.66 7.56 -11.03
N GLY A 120 9.32 6.59 -10.38
CA GLY A 120 9.93 5.46 -11.07
C GLY A 120 8.90 4.55 -11.73
N GLY A 121 9.25 3.91 -12.85
CA GLY A 121 8.38 2.97 -13.56
C GLY A 121 7.26 3.61 -14.37
N ASP A 122 6.43 4.43 -13.71
CA ASP A 122 5.22 5.03 -14.30
C ASP A 122 5.50 6.29 -15.13
N PHE A 123 6.37 7.16 -14.63
CA PHE A 123 6.64 8.47 -15.25
C PHE A 123 8.04 8.55 -15.86
N TYR A 124 8.99 7.85 -15.26
CA TYR A 124 10.39 7.82 -15.66
C TYR A 124 10.83 6.38 -15.92
N GLY A 125 11.44 6.18 -17.08
CA GLY A 125 11.78 4.88 -17.65
C GLY A 125 12.07 5.01 -19.14
N ILE A 126 12.45 3.90 -19.77
CA ILE A 126 12.68 3.82 -21.21
C ILE A 126 11.60 2.91 -21.81
N PRO A 127 10.55 3.46 -22.45
CA PRO A 127 9.39 2.67 -22.89
C PRO A 127 9.73 1.45 -23.76
N ASP A 128 10.72 1.58 -24.63
CA ASP A 128 11.12 0.51 -25.56
C ASP A 128 12.19 -0.42 -24.96
N GLN A 129 12.60 -0.20 -23.71
CA GLN A 129 13.60 -1.01 -23.02
C GLN A 129 13.17 -1.34 -21.58
N PRO A 130 12.10 -2.15 -21.40
CA PRO A 130 11.75 -2.67 -20.08
C PRO A 130 12.97 -3.32 -19.41
N ILE A 131 13.08 -3.16 -18.10
CA ILE A 131 14.19 -3.65 -17.29
C ILE A 131 14.24 -5.18 -17.35
N CYS A 132 13.09 -5.85 -17.23
CA CYS A 132 12.96 -7.30 -17.20
C CYS A 132 13.43 -7.98 -18.49
N ASP A 133 13.43 -7.24 -19.61
CA ASP A 133 13.82 -7.74 -20.94
C ASP A 133 15.34 -7.85 -21.14
N GLY A 134 16.15 -7.41 -20.16
CA GLY A 134 17.57 -7.77 -20.14
C GLY A 134 17.74 -9.29 -20.09
N ALA A 135 18.53 -9.86 -21.00
CA ALA A 135 18.73 -11.30 -21.12
C ALA A 135 19.56 -11.86 -19.96
N THR A 136 20.45 -11.03 -19.40
CA THR A 136 21.29 -11.37 -18.24
C THR A 136 21.02 -10.44 -17.06
N PRO A 137 21.32 -10.86 -15.81
CA PRO A 137 21.20 -9.97 -14.64
C PRO A 137 21.96 -8.64 -14.81
N ALA A 138 23.14 -8.66 -15.44
CA ALA A 138 23.94 -7.47 -15.69
C ALA A 138 23.25 -6.51 -16.69
N GLU A 139 22.63 -7.04 -17.74
CA GLU A 139 21.86 -6.22 -18.69
C GLU A 139 20.63 -5.59 -18.02
N ARG A 140 19.95 -6.30 -17.12
CA ARG A 140 18.83 -5.74 -16.36
C ARG A 140 19.28 -4.59 -15.47
N VAL A 141 20.43 -4.73 -14.79
CA VAL A 141 21.05 -3.63 -14.02
C VAL A 141 21.34 -2.42 -14.91
N GLN A 142 21.90 -2.63 -16.10
CA GLN A 142 22.17 -1.52 -17.04
C GLN A 142 20.88 -0.82 -17.50
N ARG A 143 19.83 -1.58 -17.81
CA ARG A 143 18.51 -1.04 -18.19
C ARG A 143 17.87 -0.27 -17.05
N PHE A 144 17.95 -0.78 -15.82
CA PHE A 144 17.50 -0.07 -14.62
C PHE A 144 18.24 1.27 -14.48
N ILE A 145 19.58 1.28 -14.60
CA ILE A 145 20.37 2.51 -14.52
C ILE A 145 19.94 3.51 -15.61
N ALA A 146 19.70 3.05 -16.84
CA ALA A 146 19.19 3.90 -17.91
C ALA A 146 17.80 4.48 -17.59
N ALA A 147 16.89 3.66 -17.05
CA ALA A 147 15.58 4.10 -16.60
C ALA A 147 15.67 5.15 -15.48
N PHE A 148 16.45 4.88 -14.43
CA PHE A 148 16.69 5.82 -13.34
C PHE A 148 17.31 7.14 -13.82
N ASN A 149 18.27 7.08 -14.76
CA ASN A 149 18.91 8.27 -15.31
C ASN A 149 17.95 9.17 -16.10
N SER A 150 16.84 8.63 -16.61
CA SER A 150 15.78 9.45 -17.20
C SER A 150 15.15 10.43 -16.19
N LEU A 151 15.12 10.08 -14.90
CA LEU A 151 14.74 10.96 -13.80
C LEU A 151 15.95 11.78 -13.30
N ALA A 152 17.06 11.10 -13.02
CA ALA A 152 18.13 11.63 -12.17
C ALA A 152 19.16 12.51 -12.90
N VAL A 153 19.31 12.37 -14.22
CA VAL A 153 20.41 13.01 -14.98
C VAL A 153 19.91 14.04 -15.99
N LEU A 154 18.74 13.81 -16.59
CA LEU A 154 18.24 14.72 -17.64
C LEU A 154 17.82 16.08 -17.05
N PRO A 155 18.27 17.22 -17.62
CA PRO A 155 17.87 18.54 -17.13
C PRO A 155 16.36 18.82 -17.27
N ALA A 156 15.72 18.30 -18.31
CA ALA A 156 14.28 18.48 -18.55
C ALA A 156 13.41 17.88 -17.44
N SER A 157 13.89 16.81 -16.78
CA SER A 157 13.17 16.12 -15.72
C SER A 157 12.95 17.00 -14.49
N LYS A 158 13.73 18.07 -14.29
CA LYS A 158 13.58 18.96 -13.14
C LYS A 158 12.21 19.62 -13.06
N ASP A 159 11.79 20.22 -14.16
CA ASP A 159 10.53 20.95 -14.21
C ASP A 159 9.35 20.01 -14.46
N GLU A 160 9.57 18.97 -15.24
CA GLU A 160 8.58 17.92 -15.52
C GLU A 160 8.17 17.18 -14.24
N ALA A 161 9.14 16.73 -13.41
CA ALA A 161 8.83 16.02 -12.16
C ALA A 161 7.98 16.89 -11.22
N ARG A 162 8.27 18.19 -11.11
CA ARG A 162 7.47 19.12 -10.30
C ARG A 162 6.04 19.24 -10.80
N GLN A 163 5.83 19.27 -12.12
CA GLN A 163 4.49 19.31 -12.70
C GLN A 163 3.73 18.01 -12.47
N ILE A 164 4.39 16.86 -12.61
CA ILE A 164 3.80 15.54 -12.33
C ILE A 164 3.34 15.46 -10.88
N LEU A 165 4.23 15.82 -9.94
CA LEU A 165 3.94 15.82 -8.51
C LEU A 165 2.80 16.80 -8.14
N ALA A 166 2.71 17.95 -8.81
CA ALA A 166 1.61 18.89 -8.60
C ALA A 166 0.24 18.31 -9.01
N VAL A 167 0.19 17.49 -10.07
CA VAL A 167 -1.04 16.77 -10.46
C VAL A 167 -1.34 15.64 -9.46
N MET A 168 -0.32 14.89 -9.03
CA MET A 168 -0.45 13.85 -7.99
C MET A 168 -0.97 14.41 -6.66
N GLN A 169 -0.62 15.66 -6.31
CA GLN A 169 -1.16 16.30 -5.11
C GLN A 169 -2.70 16.45 -5.12
N LYS A 170 -3.34 16.49 -6.31
CA LYS A 170 -4.81 16.51 -6.43
C LYS A 170 -5.43 15.18 -5.99
N GLU A 171 -4.81 14.07 -6.37
CA GLU A 171 -5.18 12.71 -5.96
C GLU A 171 -5.04 12.56 -4.44
N ILE A 172 -3.88 12.92 -3.89
CA ILE A 172 -3.60 12.90 -2.45
C ILE A 172 -4.62 13.74 -1.68
N ALA A 173 -4.94 14.95 -2.16
CA ALA A 173 -5.93 15.81 -1.51
C ALA A 173 -7.34 15.19 -1.47
N ALA A 174 -7.75 14.52 -2.56
CA ALA A 174 -9.04 13.85 -2.65
C ALA A 174 -9.13 12.64 -1.71
N ALA A 175 -8.09 11.79 -1.66
CA ALA A 175 -8.00 10.68 -0.73
C ALA A 175 -8.05 11.16 0.72
N ASN A 176 -7.27 12.19 1.06
CA ASN A 176 -7.27 12.77 2.39
C ASN A 176 -8.64 13.34 2.79
N GLN A 177 -9.37 13.94 1.86
CA GLN A 177 -10.73 14.40 2.12
C GLN A 177 -11.69 13.22 2.39
N ALA A 178 -11.61 12.15 1.60
CA ALA A 178 -12.41 10.95 1.84
C ALA A 178 -12.16 10.35 3.22
N ILE A 179 -10.89 10.23 3.61
CA ILE A 179 -10.48 9.76 4.94
C ILE A 179 -11.10 10.62 6.04
N ARG A 180 -10.99 11.96 5.92
CA ARG A 180 -11.60 12.90 6.88
C ARG A 180 -13.10 12.71 7.01
N ASP A 181 -13.78 12.51 5.88
CA ASP A 181 -15.23 12.32 5.85
C ASP A 181 -15.64 10.93 6.37
N GLY A 182 -14.68 10.01 6.53
CA GLY A 182 -14.92 8.61 6.91
C GLY A 182 -15.42 7.75 5.75
N LYS A 183 -15.17 8.21 4.52
CA LYS A 183 -15.44 7.46 3.29
C LYS A 183 -14.23 6.62 2.92
N GLN A 184 -14.44 5.60 2.12
CA GLN A 184 -13.32 4.81 1.59
C GLN A 184 -12.56 5.63 0.53
N PRO A 185 -11.22 5.73 0.61
CA PRO A 185 -10.42 6.50 -0.34
C PRO A 185 -10.61 6.10 -1.80
N HIS A 186 -10.87 4.83 -2.09
CA HIS A 186 -11.14 4.41 -3.47
C HIS A 186 -12.34 5.11 -4.12
N GLU A 187 -13.34 5.54 -3.33
CA GLU A 187 -14.51 6.27 -3.86
C GLU A 187 -14.08 7.62 -4.44
N ALA A 188 -13.08 8.27 -3.83
CA ALA A 188 -12.50 9.50 -4.35
C ALA A 188 -11.70 9.25 -5.63
N TYR A 189 -10.91 8.17 -5.68
CA TYR A 189 -10.18 7.78 -6.89
C TYR A 189 -11.12 7.45 -8.06
N ASP A 190 -12.23 6.76 -7.78
CA ASP A 190 -13.26 6.47 -8.77
C ASP A 190 -13.91 7.75 -9.32
N ALA A 191 -14.15 8.74 -8.45
CA ALA A 191 -14.73 10.03 -8.84
C ALA A 191 -13.79 10.92 -9.67
N LEU A 192 -12.47 10.85 -9.45
CA LEU A 192 -11.46 11.61 -10.21
C LEU A 192 -11.35 11.14 -11.68
N GLY A 193 -11.65 9.88 -11.95
CA GLY A 193 -11.65 9.31 -13.30
C GLY A 193 -10.30 9.43 -14.01
N ASP A 194 -10.31 9.73 -15.31
CA ASP A 194 -9.11 9.80 -16.17
C ASP A 194 -8.46 11.18 -16.24
N SER A 195 -9.03 12.16 -15.55
CA SER A 195 -8.62 13.57 -15.67
C SER A 195 -7.14 13.78 -15.35
N LEU A 196 -6.60 13.05 -14.38
CA LEU A 196 -5.19 13.14 -14.00
C LEU A 196 -4.26 12.51 -15.05
N SER A 197 -4.64 11.35 -15.58
CA SER A 197 -3.90 10.67 -16.65
C SER A 197 -3.82 11.49 -17.93
N GLU A 198 -4.88 12.24 -18.25
CA GLU A 198 -4.87 13.22 -19.33
C GLU A 198 -3.87 14.36 -19.10
N GLU A 199 -3.77 14.88 -17.88
CA GLU A 199 -2.79 15.91 -17.51
C GLU A 199 -1.36 15.37 -17.55
N TRP A 200 -1.12 14.19 -16.96
CA TRP A 200 0.19 13.54 -16.98
C TRP A 200 0.66 13.18 -18.38
N ASN A 201 -0.24 12.75 -19.27
CA ASN A 201 0.09 12.51 -20.66
C ASN A 201 0.60 13.79 -21.34
N LYS A 202 -0.07 14.93 -21.11
CA LYS A 202 0.37 16.22 -21.65
C LYS A 202 1.72 16.65 -21.10
N ILE A 203 1.92 16.55 -19.79
CA ILE A 203 3.18 16.91 -19.13
C ILE A 203 4.35 16.10 -19.71
N THR A 204 4.14 14.82 -19.98
CA THR A 204 5.16 13.91 -20.51
C THR A 204 5.27 13.91 -22.04
N GLY A 205 4.83 14.98 -22.70
CA GLY A 205 5.02 15.22 -24.13
C GLY A 205 3.95 14.61 -25.05
N GLY A 206 2.81 14.21 -24.51
CA GLY A 206 1.64 13.72 -25.24
C GLY A 206 0.53 14.74 -25.40
N GLY A 207 -0.61 14.27 -25.91
CA GLY A 207 -1.81 15.07 -26.11
C GLY A 207 -1.74 16.06 -27.27
N SER A 208 -2.90 16.54 -27.68
CA SER A 208 -3.11 17.48 -28.78
C SER A 208 -4.30 18.40 -28.50
N ALA A 209 -4.55 19.36 -29.39
CA ALA A 209 -5.71 20.25 -29.31
C ALA A 209 -7.06 19.50 -29.38
N VAL A 210 -7.09 18.28 -29.93
CA VAL A 210 -8.32 17.51 -30.13
C VAL A 210 -8.43 16.28 -29.21
N SER A 211 -7.34 15.88 -28.55
CA SER A 211 -7.33 14.75 -27.63
C SER A 211 -6.25 14.91 -26.58
N ALA A 212 -6.62 14.83 -25.31
CA ALA A 212 -5.64 14.85 -24.22
C ALA A 212 -4.79 13.57 -24.16
N LEU A 213 -5.28 12.46 -24.73
CA LEU A 213 -4.62 11.16 -24.69
C LEU A 213 -3.73 10.89 -25.90
N PHE A 214 -3.93 11.58 -27.04
CA PHE A 214 -3.20 11.32 -28.28
C PHE A 214 -2.53 12.59 -28.85
N PRO A 215 -1.24 12.52 -29.25
CA PRO A 215 -0.33 11.37 -29.19
C PRO A 215 0.03 10.92 -27.76
N LEU A 216 0.59 9.72 -27.63
CA LEU A 216 1.02 9.18 -26.34
C LEU A 216 2.33 9.87 -25.89
N GLY A 217 2.29 10.50 -24.73
CA GLY A 217 3.45 10.96 -23.97
C GLY A 217 4.18 9.80 -23.30
N ARG A 218 5.30 10.09 -22.63
CA ARG A 218 6.13 9.04 -22.00
C ARG A 218 5.33 8.22 -20.98
N TYR A 219 4.48 8.88 -20.17
CA TYR A 219 3.60 8.22 -19.20
C TYR A 219 2.73 7.12 -19.84
N LEU A 220 2.00 7.44 -20.91
CA LEU A 220 1.14 6.45 -21.58
C LEU A 220 1.92 5.39 -22.36
N LYS A 221 3.12 5.73 -22.84
CA LYS A 221 4.02 4.75 -23.48
C LYS A 221 4.56 3.73 -22.47
N LEU A 222 4.95 4.19 -21.28
CA LEU A 222 5.36 3.31 -20.18
C LEU A 222 4.18 2.40 -19.81
N ALA A 223 2.98 2.95 -19.59
CA ALA A 223 1.77 2.18 -19.29
C ALA A 223 1.41 1.13 -20.36
N ALA A 224 1.73 1.38 -21.63
CA ALA A 224 1.49 0.43 -22.72
C ALA A 224 2.48 -0.76 -22.71
N ASN A 225 3.75 -0.51 -22.35
CA ASN A 225 4.81 -1.51 -22.26
C ASN A 225 5.35 -1.66 -20.83
N ASN A 226 4.47 -2.02 -19.90
CA ASN A 226 4.69 -2.00 -18.46
C ASN A 226 4.89 -3.40 -17.86
N ALA A 227 5.57 -4.31 -18.56
CA ALA A 227 5.80 -5.66 -18.04
C ALA A 227 6.52 -5.65 -16.67
N ASP A 228 7.41 -4.68 -16.44
CA ASP A 228 8.16 -4.48 -15.21
C ASP A 228 7.30 -4.31 -13.95
N HIS A 229 5.98 -4.12 -14.06
CA HIS A 229 5.09 -3.99 -12.91
C HIS A 229 4.49 -5.33 -12.47
N PHE A 230 4.57 -6.39 -13.29
CA PHE A 230 3.79 -7.61 -13.07
C PHE A 230 4.64 -8.81 -12.65
N GLY A 231 4.29 -9.40 -11.51
CA GLY A 231 4.73 -10.72 -11.05
C GLY A 231 6.25 -10.92 -11.13
N GLU A 232 6.68 -11.96 -11.83
CA GLU A 232 8.11 -12.32 -11.94
C GLU A 232 8.95 -11.25 -12.64
N TRP A 233 8.32 -10.40 -13.46
CA TRP A 233 8.99 -9.31 -14.16
C TRP A 233 9.24 -8.12 -13.24
N ALA A 234 8.29 -7.79 -12.36
CA ALA A 234 8.51 -6.84 -11.26
C ALA A 234 9.58 -7.32 -10.27
N LEU A 235 9.55 -8.60 -9.92
CA LEU A 235 10.62 -9.20 -9.12
C LEU A 235 12.00 -9.02 -9.79
N ALA A 236 12.08 -9.21 -11.11
CA ALA A 236 13.32 -9.01 -11.86
C ALA A 236 13.75 -7.53 -11.92
N ALA A 237 12.81 -6.60 -12.11
CA ALA A 237 13.05 -5.17 -12.14
C ALA A 237 13.54 -4.65 -10.79
N TYR A 238 12.84 -4.98 -9.70
CA TYR A 238 13.27 -4.69 -8.33
C TYR A 238 14.66 -5.27 -8.05
N THR A 239 14.89 -6.55 -8.37
CA THR A 239 16.17 -7.21 -8.10
C THR A 239 17.33 -6.50 -8.80
N ALA A 240 17.14 -6.09 -10.06
CA ALA A 240 18.14 -5.34 -10.81
C ALA A 240 18.39 -3.95 -10.20
N GLY A 241 17.31 -3.24 -9.83
CA GLY A 241 17.40 -1.92 -9.23
C GLY A 241 18.06 -1.91 -7.87
N HIS A 242 17.65 -2.81 -6.98
CA HIS A 242 18.24 -2.95 -5.66
C HIS A 242 19.70 -3.38 -5.73
N THR A 243 20.06 -4.26 -6.68
CA THR A 243 21.47 -4.59 -6.95
C THR A 243 22.28 -3.34 -7.27
N ALA A 244 21.77 -2.48 -8.15
CA ALA A 244 22.45 -1.24 -8.55
C ALA A 244 22.56 -0.25 -7.36
N ALA A 245 21.50 -0.14 -6.56
CA ALA A 245 21.48 0.70 -5.37
C ALA A 245 22.49 0.24 -4.31
N LEU A 246 22.58 -1.07 -4.05
CA LEU A 246 23.57 -1.64 -3.13
C LEU A 246 25.01 -1.41 -3.62
N GLN A 247 25.26 -1.56 -4.93
CA GLN A 247 26.56 -1.23 -5.53
C GLN A 247 26.94 0.24 -5.31
N GLN A 248 25.98 1.13 -5.50
CA GLN A 248 26.13 2.56 -5.24
C GLN A 248 26.38 2.83 -3.75
N ALA A 249 25.70 2.14 -2.83
CA ALA A 249 25.90 2.26 -1.39
C ALA A 249 27.30 1.83 -0.95
N VAL A 250 27.80 0.70 -1.48
CA VAL A 250 29.17 0.24 -1.21
C VAL A 250 30.20 1.23 -1.73
N GLN A 251 29.95 1.86 -2.87
CA GLN A 251 30.83 2.90 -3.39
C GLN A 251 30.82 4.15 -2.51
N ALA A 252 29.64 4.58 -2.05
CA ALA A 252 29.49 5.69 -1.11
C ALA A 252 30.25 5.44 0.20
N GLY A 253 30.23 4.22 0.73
CA GLY A 253 30.93 3.85 1.96
C GLY A 253 32.45 3.94 1.84
N LYS A 254 33.02 3.67 0.65
CA LYS A 254 34.46 3.80 0.39
C LYS A 254 34.93 5.26 0.38
N THR A 255 34.06 6.17 -0.03
CA THR A 255 34.39 7.60 -0.15
C THR A 255 33.92 8.42 1.04
N ALA A 256 33.09 7.85 1.92
CA ALA A 256 32.37 8.56 2.99
C ALA A 256 31.67 9.83 2.46
N ASP A 257 31.04 9.72 1.28
CA ASP A 257 30.33 10.81 0.63
C ASP A 257 28.82 10.64 0.80
N ASP A 258 28.23 11.46 1.67
CA ASP A 258 26.79 11.44 1.95
C ASP A 258 25.94 11.63 0.69
N LYS A 259 26.42 12.39 -0.31
CA LYS A 259 25.70 12.56 -1.58
C LYS A 259 25.62 11.27 -2.38
N GLN A 260 26.64 10.42 -2.28
CA GLN A 260 26.63 9.11 -2.94
C GLN A 260 25.70 8.13 -2.20
N LEU A 261 25.53 8.29 -0.89
CA LEU A 261 24.56 7.54 -0.09
C LEU A 261 23.12 8.00 -0.38
N GLU A 262 22.88 9.32 -0.51
CA GLU A 262 21.60 9.86 -1.00
C GLU A 262 21.25 9.30 -2.38
N LEU A 263 22.22 9.23 -3.29
CA LEU A 263 22.01 8.63 -4.61
C LEU A 263 21.69 7.13 -4.52
N ALA A 264 22.33 6.39 -3.62
CA ALA A 264 22.00 4.98 -3.36
C ALA A 264 20.57 4.82 -2.86
N TYR A 265 20.12 5.69 -1.94
CA TYR A 265 18.74 5.72 -1.48
C TYR A 265 17.76 6.08 -2.60
N ALA A 266 18.09 7.04 -3.46
CA ALA A 266 17.24 7.37 -4.60
C ALA A 266 17.13 6.22 -5.62
N MET A 267 18.22 5.49 -5.86
CA MET A 267 18.19 4.28 -6.70
C MET A 267 17.34 3.19 -6.04
N SER A 268 17.48 2.98 -4.73
CA SER A 268 16.63 2.04 -3.98
C SER A 268 15.16 2.43 -4.05
N ALA A 269 14.82 3.70 -3.86
CA ALA A 269 13.45 4.21 -3.98
C ALA A 269 12.86 3.97 -5.38
N PHE A 270 13.64 4.20 -6.44
CA PHE A 270 13.20 3.92 -7.81
C PHE A 270 12.98 2.43 -8.05
N ALA A 271 13.79 1.56 -7.44
CA ALA A 271 13.60 0.11 -7.50
C ALA A 271 12.39 -0.34 -6.68
N ASP A 272 12.15 0.30 -5.53
CA ASP A 272 11.06 0.02 -4.61
C ASP A 272 9.69 0.28 -5.22
N HIS A 273 9.59 1.08 -6.30
CA HIS A 273 8.37 1.14 -7.12
C HIS A 273 7.89 -0.26 -7.51
N PHE A 274 8.77 -1.04 -8.13
CA PHE A 274 8.46 -2.42 -8.55
C PHE A 274 8.30 -3.37 -7.35
N LEU A 275 8.93 -3.07 -6.21
CA LEU A 275 8.68 -3.81 -4.96
C LEU A 275 7.26 -3.58 -4.47
N THR A 276 6.79 -2.32 -4.48
CA THR A 276 5.45 -1.96 -4.03
C THR A 276 4.36 -2.53 -4.94
N ASP A 277 4.60 -2.65 -6.24
CA ASP A 277 3.69 -3.34 -7.17
C ASP A 277 3.47 -4.80 -6.77
N LEU A 278 4.50 -5.49 -6.25
CA LEU A 278 4.35 -6.88 -5.78
C LEU A 278 3.37 -7.02 -4.61
N PHE A 279 3.00 -5.94 -3.92
CA PHE A 279 2.00 -5.92 -2.85
C PHE A 279 0.62 -5.49 -3.34
N SER A 280 0.46 -5.15 -4.62
CA SER A 280 -0.83 -4.86 -5.21
C SER A 280 -1.35 -6.07 -5.96
N ALA A 281 -2.48 -6.61 -5.52
CA ALA A 281 -3.03 -7.87 -6.02
C ALA A 281 -3.15 -7.96 -7.56
N GLY A 282 -3.51 -6.86 -8.22
CA GLY A 282 -3.60 -6.77 -9.69
C GLY A 282 -2.29 -6.99 -10.43
N HIS A 283 -1.15 -6.88 -9.76
CA HIS A 283 0.18 -7.07 -10.33
C HIS A 283 0.76 -8.45 -10.04
N VAL A 284 0.19 -9.21 -9.10
CA VAL A 284 0.79 -10.45 -8.59
C VAL A 284 0.74 -11.61 -9.60
N ARG A 285 -0.46 -11.92 -10.12
CA ARG A 285 -0.69 -13.14 -10.93
C ARG A 285 -1.14 -12.87 -12.37
N VAL A 286 -1.26 -11.61 -12.78
CA VAL A 286 -1.70 -11.24 -14.13
C VAL A 286 -0.61 -11.62 -15.16
N PRO A 287 -0.91 -12.47 -16.16
CA PRO A 287 0.07 -12.92 -17.15
C PRO A 287 0.26 -11.88 -18.27
N ARG A 288 0.75 -10.69 -17.90
CA ARG A 288 0.83 -9.49 -18.76
C ARG A 288 1.52 -9.76 -20.09
N LYS A 289 2.77 -10.23 -20.06
CA LYS A 289 3.57 -10.51 -21.26
C LYS A 289 2.99 -11.65 -22.07
N GLN A 290 2.55 -12.70 -21.41
CA GLN A 290 2.06 -13.91 -22.09
C GLN A 290 0.77 -13.61 -22.86
N VAL A 291 -0.16 -12.81 -22.30
CA VAL A 291 -1.37 -12.38 -23.02
C VAL A 291 -1.03 -11.42 -24.15
N ALA A 292 -0.14 -10.45 -23.93
CA ALA A 292 0.30 -9.52 -24.97
C ALA A 292 0.95 -10.25 -26.18
N ALA A 293 1.65 -11.36 -25.93
CA ALA A 293 2.30 -12.16 -26.97
C ALA A 293 1.32 -12.94 -27.87
N VAL A 294 0.15 -13.35 -27.34
CA VAL A 294 -0.82 -14.19 -28.09
C VAL A 294 -1.99 -13.39 -28.67
N VAL A 295 -2.14 -12.11 -28.30
CA VAL A 295 -3.21 -11.24 -28.79
C VAL A 295 -2.67 -10.25 -29.82
N THR A 296 -3.38 -10.10 -30.94
CA THR A 296 -3.06 -9.13 -31.99
C THR A 296 -4.14 -8.04 -32.09
N PRO A 297 -3.79 -6.74 -32.02
CA PRO A 297 -2.45 -6.22 -31.68
C PRO A 297 -2.08 -6.49 -30.21
N SER A 298 -0.79 -6.49 -29.88
CA SER A 298 -0.30 -6.74 -28.50
C SER A 298 -0.89 -5.77 -27.49
N ASP A 299 -1.10 -4.51 -27.89
CA ASP A 299 -1.73 -3.46 -27.07
C ASP A 299 -3.15 -3.82 -26.64
N LEU A 300 -3.87 -4.61 -27.45
CA LEU A 300 -5.18 -5.14 -27.06
C LEU A 300 -5.04 -6.22 -25.97
N GLY A 301 -3.98 -7.03 -26.02
CA GLY A 301 -3.64 -7.99 -24.96
C GLY A 301 -3.33 -7.28 -23.64
N SER A 302 -2.55 -6.20 -23.70
CA SER A 302 -2.35 -5.27 -22.59
C SER A 302 -3.68 -4.66 -22.11
N LEU A 303 -4.55 -4.20 -23.01
CA LEU A 303 -5.82 -3.63 -22.60
C LEU A 303 -6.74 -4.64 -21.89
N ILE A 304 -6.84 -5.88 -22.38
CA ILE A 304 -7.74 -6.87 -21.77
C ILE A 304 -7.21 -7.43 -20.45
N THR A 305 -5.89 -7.54 -20.26
CA THR A 305 -5.31 -7.97 -18.98
C THR A 305 -5.58 -6.97 -17.85
N ARG A 306 -5.80 -5.70 -18.20
CA ARG A 306 -6.19 -4.67 -17.25
C ARG A 306 -7.50 -4.98 -16.51
N PHE A 307 -8.43 -5.71 -17.13
CA PHE A 307 -9.66 -6.13 -16.43
C PHE A 307 -9.37 -7.17 -15.35
N MET A 308 -8.39 -8.06 -15.56
CA MET A 308 -7.94 -9.00 -14.53
C MET A 308 -7.20 -8.27 -13.41
N HIS A 309 -6.33 -7.31 -13.79
CA HIS A 309 -5.65 -6.43 -12.85
C HIS A 309 -6.66 -5.71 -11.94
N ASP A 310 -7.64 -5.01 -12.52
CA ASP A 310 -8.63 -4.25 -11.76
C ASP A 310 -9.55 -5.16 -10.92
N GLU A 311 -9.85 -6.37 -11.40
CA GLU A 311 -10.57 -7.41 -10.68
C GLU A 311 -9.80 -7.90 -9.44
N ASP A 312 -8.54 -8.29 -9.61
CA ASP A 312 -7.68 -8.76 -8.52
C ASP A 312 -7.40 -7.63 -7.51
N SER A 313 -7.16 -6.40 -7.96
CA SER A 313 -6.99 -5.24 -7.07
C SER A 313 -8.25 -4.93 -6.26
N LYS A 314 -9.44 -5.04 -6.87
CA LYS A 314 -10.72 -4.74 -6.21
C LYS A 314 -11.13 -5.79 -5.19
N PHE A 315 -11.01 -7.06 -5.56
CA PHE A 315 -11.52 -8.17 -4.74
C PHE A 315 -10.46 -8.80 -3.83
N GLY A 316 -9.19 -8.51 -4.08
CA GLY A 316 -8.05 -8.95 -3.29
C GLY A 316 -7.69 -10.42 -3.47
N LEU A 317 -6.46 -10.77 -3.12
CA LEU A 317 -5.92 -12.12 -3.16
C LEU A 317 -5.43 -12.53 -1.77
N ASN A 318 -5.78 -13.75 -1.37
CA ASN A 318 -5.10 -14.43 -0.28
C ASN A 318 -3.68 -14.77 -0.73
N VAL A 319 -2.70 -14.20 -0.02
CA VAL A 319 -1.28 -14.36 -0.29
C VAL A 319 -0.54 -14.80 0.96
N SER A 320 0.68 -15.28 0.76
CA SER A 320 1.62 -15.64 1.82
C SER A 320 3.04 -15.28 1.42
N ASN A 321 3.96 -15.16 2.37
CA ASN A 321 5.37 -14.87 2.09
C ASN A 321 6.31 -15.96 2.62
N ALA A 322 7.62 -15.78 2.37
CA ALA A 322 8.65 -16.71 2.82
C ALA A 322 8.86 -16.73 4.34
N GLN A 323 8.30 -15.76 5.08
CA GLN A 323 8.33 -15.69 6.54
C GLN A 323 7.15 -16.42 7.20
N GLY A 324 6.20 -16.93 6.41
CA GLY A 324 5.03 -17.63 6.90
C GLY A 324 3.84 -16.72 7.23
N ASP A 325 3.93 -15.42 6.95
CA ASP A 325 2.76 -14.54 7.01
C ASP A 325 1.73 -14.97 5.96
N ARG A 326 0.45 -14.77 6.31
CA ARG A 326 -0.68 -14.97 5.42
C ARG A 326 -1.65 -13.81 5.60
N TRP A 327 -2.09 -13.21 4.50
CA TRP A 327 -3.01 -12.08 4.54
C TRP A 327 -3.83 -11.99 3.25
N HIS A 328 -4.85 -11.15 3.28
CA HIS A 328 -5.60 -10.76 2.10
C HIS A 328 -5.06 -9.42 1.61
N SER A 329 -4.50 -9.42 0.40
CA SER A 329 -3.89 -8.25 -0.25
C SER A 329 -4.89 -7.67 -1.23
N TYR A 330 -5.25 -6.39 -1.06
CA TYR A 330 -5.90 -5.62 -2.11
C TYR A 330 -4.84 -4.92 -2.97
N GLY A 331 -5.26 -4.32 -4.07
CA GLY A 331 -4.32 -3.66 -5.00
C GLY A 331 -4.56 -2.18 -5.18
N ASP A 332 -4.16 -1.68 -6.34
CA ASP A 332 -4.24 -0.28 -6.75
C ASP A 332 -5.57 0.35 -6.32
N LYS A 333 -5.51 1.56 -5.74
CA LYS A 333 -6.63 2.36 -5.18
C LYS A 333 -7.08 1.94 -3.79
N ARG A 334 -6.54 0.85 -3.27
CA ARG A 334 -7.00 0.24 -2.02
C ARG A 334 -6.02 0.44 -0.89
N TYR A 335 -4.83 1.01 -1.14
CA TYR A 335 -3.82 1.16 -0.11
C TYR A 335 -4.40 1.85 1.12
N PHE A 336 -5.16 2.93 0.96
CA PHE A 336 -5.75 3.64 2.10
C PHE A 336 -7.14 3.13 2.55
N ASP A 337 -7.72 2.15 1.87
CA ASP A 337 -9.00 1.57 2.27
C ASP A 337 -8.87 0.85 3.62
N SER A 338 -9.95 0.83 4.41
CA SER A 338 -9.91 0.23 5.77
C SER A 338 -9.51 -1.25 5.76
N VAL A 339 -9.88 -1.96 4.68
CA VAL A 339 -9.65 -3.40 4.52
C VAL A 339 -8.19 -3.77 4.24
N ASP A 340 -7.39 -2.85 3.69
CA ASP A 340 -6.03 -3.16 3.24
C ASP A 340 -4.94 -2.97 4.32
N HIS A 341 -5.34 -2.82 5.59
CA HIS A 341 -4.43 -2.48 6.68
C HIS A 341 -3.27 -3.47 6.86
N ARG A 342 -3.51 -4.78 6.70
CA ARG A 342 -2.45 -5.80 6.84
C ARG A 342 -1.49 -5.78 5.66
N ASN A 343 -1.99 -5.53 4.45
CA ASN A 343 -1.16 -5.38 3.26
C ASN A 343 -0.27 -4.12 3.39
N ARG A 344 -0.84 -2.99 3.84
CA ARG A 344 -0.09 -1.77 4.17
C ARG A 344 1.08 -2.03 5.12
N GLN A 345 0.87 -2.82 6.16
CA GLN A 345 1.94 -3.18 7.12
C GLN A 345 3.10 -3.90 6.44
N LEU A 346 2.77 -4.87 5.59
CA LEU A 346 3.78 -5.73 4.97
C LEU A 346 4.55 -5.01 3.87
N VAL A 347 3.89 -4.16 3.07
CA VAL A 347 4.60 -3.34 2.06
C VAL A 347 5.53 -2.32 2.72
N LYS A 348 5.09 -1.64 3.79
CA LYS A 348 5.95 -0.74 4.57
C LYS A 348 7.16 -1.47 5.14
N LEU A 349 6.96 -2.67 5.70
CA LEU A 349 8.06 -3.48 6.21
C LEU A 349 9.03 -3.88 5.09
N ALA A 350 8.54 -4.24 3.91
CA ALA A 350 9.40 -4.60 2.78
C ALA A 350 10.26 -3.41 2.31
N VAL A 351 9.67 -2.22 2.15
CA VAL A 351 10.38 -0.99 1.77
C VAL A 351 11.38 -0.56 2.86
N GLN A 352 11.01 -0.69 4.14
CA GLN A 352 11.97 -0.44 5.24
C GLN A 352 13.17 -1.38 5.16
N ARG A 353 12.94 -2.68 4.88
CA ARG A 353 14.02 -3.67 4.71
C ARG A 353 14.91 -3.34 3.51
N SER A 354 14.35 -2.82 2.42
CA SER A 354 15.10 -2.34 1.26
C SER A 354 16.06 -1.20 1.66
N ALA A 355 15.54 -0.15 2.31
CA ALA A 355 16.34 0.98 2.78
C ALA A 355 17.39 0.60 3.84
N ASP A 356 17.06 -0.30 4.75
CA ASP A 356 18.01 -0.79 5.77
C ASP A 356 19.21 -1.52 5.12
N GLU A 357 18.98 -2.29 4.06
CA GLU A 357 20.05 -2.99 3.33
C GLU A 357 21.01 -2.01 2.64
N ILE A 358 20.51 -0.89 2.12
CA ILE A 358 21.36 0.18 1.58
C ILE A 358 22.36 0.66 2.63
N PHE A 359 21.87 1.01 3.82
CA PHE A 359 22.74 1.50 4.89
C PHE A 359 23.67 0.41 5.43
N ALA A 360 23.20 -0.83 5.55
CA ALA A 360 24.04 -1.95 5.97
C ALA A 360 25.19 -2.20 4.98
N SER A 361 24.91 -2.12 3.67
CA SER A 361 25.93 -2.24 2.62
C SER A 361 26.89 -1.04 2.59
N TYR A 362 26.39 0.18 2.83
CA TYR A 362 27.22 1.37 3.01
C TYR A 362 28.25 1.19 4.14
N LEU A 363 27.81 0.73 5.32
CA LEU A 363 28.70 0.54 6.47
C LEU A 363 29.67 -0.63 6.32
N SER A 364 29.19 -1.76 5.76
CA SER A 364 29.97 -3.00 5.71
C SER A 364 30.85 -3.12 4.45
N GLY A 365 30.60 -2.31 3.42
CA GLY A 365 31.22 -2.46 2.10
C GLY A 365 30.85 -3.77 1.39
N SER A 366 29.84 -4.49 1.87
CA SER A 366 29.46 -5.82 1.39
C SER A 366 28.18 -5.78 0.57
N LEU A 367 28.11 -6.60 -0.48
CA LEU A 367 26.92 -6.76 -1.32
C LEU A 367 26.21 -8.08 -0.99
N PRO A 368 24.98 -8.06 -0.44
CA PRO A 368 24.19 -9.28 -0.30
C PRO A 368 23.84 -9.85 -1.68
N ALA A 369 23.79 -11.17 -1.78
CA ALA A 369 23.32 -11.83 -3.00
C ALA A 369 21.79 -11.62 -3.17
N PRO A 370 21.26 -11.49 -4.40
CA PRO A 370 19.83 -11.29 -4.65
C PRO A 370 18.89 -12.25 -3.92
N ALA A 371 19.24 -13.53 -3.84
CA ALA A 371 18.44 -14.54 -3.14
C ALA A 371 18.34 -14.30 -1.61
N SER A 372 19.15 -13.40 -1.05
CA SER A 372 19.19 -13.08 0.37
C SER A 372 18.53 -11.74 0.72
N TYR A 373 18.06 -10.97 -0.27
CA TYR A 373 17.43 -9.66 -0.05
C TYR A 373 16.29 -9.75 0.96
N ALA A 374 16.39 -8.96 2.02
CA ALA A 374 15.50 -9.02 3.16
C ALA A 374 14.09 -8.57 2.79
N ALA A 375 13.93 -7.58 1.92
CA ALA A 375 12.64 -7.12 1.42
C ALA A 375 11.85 -8.24 0.71
N LEU A 376 12.54 -9.07 -0.09
CA LEU A 376 11.90 -10.16 -0.85
C LEU A 376 11.41 -11.31 0.04
N LYS A 377 11.85 -11.39 1.30
CA LYS A 377 11.32 -12.37 2.26
C LYS A 377 9.91 -11.97 2.75
N VAL A 378 9.59 -10.68 2.67
CA VAL A 378 8.30 -10.11 3.07
C VAL A 378 7.30 -10.12 1.91
N ALA A 379 7.79 -10.00 0.67
CA ALA A 379 6.99 -9.96 -0.55
C ALA A 379 6.11 -11.22 -0.73
N PRO A 380 4.93 -11.08 -1.36
CA PRO A 380 4.08 -12.23 -1.70
C PRO A 380 4.79 -13.30 -2.53
N ASP A 381 4.53 -14.56 -2.19
CA ASP A 381 4.87 -15.70 -3.03
C ASP A 381 3.94 -15.72 -4.26
N LEU A 382 4.52 -15.32 -5.40
CA LEU A 382 3.83 -15.22 -6.68
C LEU A 382 3.26 -16.55 -7.17
N ASN A 383 3.87 -17.68 -6.80
CA ASN A 383 3.37 -19.00 -7.19
C ASN A 383 2.23 -19.45 -6.28
N ALA A 384 2.34 -19.21 -4.97
CA ALA A 384 1.26 -19.51 -4.04
C ALA A 384 -0.03 -18.75 -4.40
N ALA A 385 0.09 -17.48 -4.80
CA ALA A 385 -1.03 -16.61 -5.17
C ALA A 385 -1.83 -17.08 -6.41
N LYS A 386 -1.26 -17.94 -7.26
CA LYS A 386 -1.95 -18.51 -8.44
C LYS A 386 -3.06 -19.49 -8.09
N SER A 387 -3.12 -19.96 -6.84
CA SER A 387 -4.11 -20.94 -6.36
C SER A 387 -4.77 -20.49 -5.05
N GLY A 388 -5.87 -21.13 -4.65
CA GLY A 388 -6.55 -20.80 -3.38
C GLY A 388 -7.31 -19.46 -3.37
N ASN A 389 -7.38 -18.80 -4.52
CA ASN A 389 -8.10 -17.55 -4.77
C ASN A 389 -9.26 -17.79 -5.74
N PHE A 390 -10.12 -16.77 -5.93
CA PHE A 390 -11.12 -16.82 -6.98
C PHE A 390 -10.46 -16.98 -8.36
N SER A 391 -11.23 -17.51 -9.31
CA SER A 391 -10.72 -17.95 -10.61
C SER A 391 -10.16 -16.77 -11.39
N PRO A 392 -8.91 -16.80 -11.88
CA PRO A 392 -8.34 -15.69 -12.64
C PRO A 392 -9.00 -15.57 -14.02
N LEU A 393 -9.12 -14.35 -14.55
CA LEU A 393 -9.63 -14.13 -15.90
C LEU A 393 -8.72 -14.74 -16.98
N PHE A 394 -7.40 -14.70 -16.79
CA PHE A 394 -6.42 -15.33 -17.67
C PHE A 394 -5.46 -16.21 -16.87
N VAL A 395 -5.12 -17.39 -17.39
CA VAL A 395 -4.14 -18.29 -16.78
C VAL A 395 -3.20 -18.86 -17.83
N THR A 396 -1.95 -19.09 -17.44
CA THR A 396 -0.94 -19.72 -18.31
C THR A 396 -0.82 -21.21 -17.98
N LYS A 397 -0.87 -22.08 -18.98
CA LYS A 397 -0.63 -23.52 -18.86
C LYS A 397 0.38 -23.96 -19.93
N GLY A 398 1.65 -24.10 -19.53
CA GLY A 398 2.73 -24.18 -20.50
C GLY A 398 2.77 -22.91 -21.35
N ASP A 399 2.86 -23.07 -22.67
CA ASP A 399 2.87 -21.95 -23.62
C ASP A 399 1.46 -21.43 -23.98
N GLN A 400 0.40 -22.08 -23.48
CA GLN A 400 -0.97 -21.67 -23.76
C GLN A 400 -1.46 -20.63 -22.73
N VAL A 401 -2.15 -19.61 -23.24
CA VAL A 401 -2.94 -18.68 -22.43
C VAL A 401 -4.40 -19.08 -22.53
N LEU A 402 -4.98 -19.44 -21.40
CA LEU A 402 -6.39 -19.78 -21.28
C LEU A 402 -7.14 -18.60 -20.66
N ARG A 403 -8.41 -18.44 -21.03
CA ARG A 403 -9.31 -17.44 -20.45
C ARG A 403 -10.40 -18.14 -19.65
N ARG A 404 -10.86 -17.55 -18.54
CA ARG A 404 -12.08 -17.98 -17.85
C ARG A 404 -13.25 -18.10 -18.84
N SER A 405 -13.99 -19.21 -18.76
CA SER A 405 -15.05 -19.53 -19.72
C SER A 405 -16.18 -18.51 -19.62
N ASP A 406 -16.79 -18.38 -18.43
CA ASP A 406 -17.70 -17.30 -18.11
C ASP A 406 -16.93 -16.12 -17.50
N VAL A 407 -16.71 -15.08 -18.30
CA VAL A 407 -15.97 -13.89 -17.85
C VAL A 407 -16.66 -13.21 -16.67
N ASN A 408 -17.98 -13.29 -16.51
CA ASN A 408 -18.69 -12.60 -15.42
C ASN A 408 -18.80 -13.43 -14.13
N ASN A 409 -18.30 -14.67 -14.12
CA ASN A 409 -18.35 -15.53 -12.95
C ASN A 409 -16.96 -15.75 -12.35
N LEU A 410 -16.59 -14.98 -11.31
CA LEU A 410 -15.33 -15.11 -10.56
C LEU A 410 -15.12 -16.50 -9.94
N ASN A 411 -16.19 -17.27 -9.79
CA ASN A 411 -16.15 -18.61 -9.22
C ASN A 411 -16.09 -19.70 -10.30
N ASP A 412 -16.07 -19.34 -11.58
CA ASP A 412 -15.94 -20.30 -12.68
C ASP A 412 -14.50 -20.76 -12.85
N SER A 413 -14.19 -21.97 -12.36
CA SER A 413 -12.88 -22.59 -12.53
C SER A 413 -12.65 -23.15 -13.94
N LYS A 414 -13.63 -23.09 -14.85
CA LYS A 414 -13.47 -23.58 -16.22
C LYS A 414 -12.74 -22.54 -17.06
N THR A 415 -11.77 -23.01 -17.83
CA THR A 415 -10.98 -22.18 -18.75
C THR A 415 -11.10 -22.71 -20.17
N ILE A 416 -11.03 -21.80 -21.15
CA ILE A 416 -11.08 -22.10 -22.57
C ILE A 416 -9.80 -21.61 -23.28
N ASP A 417 -9.40 -22.30 -24.34
CA ASP A 417 -8.29 -21.92 -25.23
C ASP A 417 -8.80 -21.27 -26.55
N ASN A 418 -10.05 -21.52 -26.93
CA ASN A 418 -10.69 -21.01 -28.14
C ASN A 418 -11.30 -19.59 -27.96
N TRP A 419 -10.48 -18.63 -27.54
CA TRP A 419 -10.89 -17.24 -27.34
C TRP A 419 -10.09 -16.27 -28.23
N TRP A 420 -10.63 -15.08 -28.47
CA TRP A 420 -10.01 -14.04 -29.28
C TRP A 420 -9.96 -12.72 -28.51
N GLY A 421 -8.90 -11.93 -28.71
CA GLY A 421 -8.69 -10.66 -28.01
C GLY A 421 -9.86 -9.67 -28.19
N TRP A 422 -10.29 -9.43 -29.44
CA TRP A 422 -11.40 -8.52 -29.73
C TRP A 422 -12.73 -8.99 -29.15
N SER A 423 -13.06 -10.27 -29.31
CA SER A 423 -14.28 -10.84 -28.74
C SER A 423 -14.27 -10.75 -27.21
N THR A 424 -13.10 -10.95 -26.58
CA THR A 424 -12.94 -10.81 -25.13
C THR A 424 -13.09 -9.37 -24.70
N TYR A 425 -12.49 -8.41 -25.40
CA TYR A 425 -12.68 -6.99 -25.12
C TYR A 425 -14.15 -6.57 -25.21
N LEU A 426 -14.90 -7.03 -26.22
CA LEU A 426 -16.33 -6.74 -26.34
C LEU A 426 -17.15 -7.30 -25.18
N LEU A 427 -16.80 -8.48 -24.66
CA LEU A 427 -17.42 -9.05 -23.46
C LEU A 427 -17.09 -8.23 -22.19
N LEU A 428 -15.88 -7.70 -22.12
CA LEU A 428 -15.38 -6.92 -20.97
C LEU A 428 -15.73 -5.42 -21.05
N LYS A 429 -16.23 -4.91 -22.17
CA LYS A 429 -16.53 -3.47 -22.31
C LYS A 429 -17.52 -2.96 -21.24
N ASN A 430 -18.48 -3.79 -20.85
CA ASN A 430 -19.45 -3.51 -19.79
C ASN A 430 -19.23 -4.45 -18.60
N TYR A 431 -17.97 -4.66 -18.24
CA TYR A 431 -17.60 -5.69 -17.27
C TYR A 431 -18.16 -5.42 -15.87
N SER A 432 -18.91 -6.39 -15.35
CA SER A 432 -19.49 -6.34 -14.01
C SER A 432 -19.62 -7.77 -13.48
N PRO A 433 -18.50 -8.41 -13.11
CA PRO A 433 -18.52 -9.79 -12.64
C PRO A 433 -19.28 -9.91 -11.31
N ASN A 434 -19.75 -11.12 -11.00
CA ASN A 434 -20.29 -11.45 -9.68
C ASN A 434 -19.22 -11.31 -8.58
N LYS A 435 -19.63 -11.39 -7.32
CA LYS A 435 -18.70 -11.37 -6.18
C LYS A 435 -18.01 -12.74 -6.03
N PRO A 436 -16.74 -12.79 -5.60
CA PRO A 436 -16.04 -14.04 -5.41
C PRO A 436 -16.59 -14.78 -4.18
N ALA A 437 -16.41 -16.10 -4.15
CA ALA A 437 -16.78 -16.92 -3.02
C ALA A 437 -16.03 -16.46 -1.77
N GLY A 438 -16.76 -16.30 -0.67
CA GLY A 438 -16.21 -15.81 0.60
C GLY A 438 -16.09 -14.29 0.70
N TYR A 439 -16.53 -13.52 -0.32
CA TYR A 439 -16.70 -12.08 -0.19
C TYR A 439 -17.68 -11.75 0.95
N LEU A 440 -17.34 -10.74 1.74
CA LEU A 440 -18.17 -10.27 2.84
C LEU A 440 -18.75 -8.90 2.50
N GLU A 441 -20.07 -8.78 2.59
CA GLU A 441 -20.80 -7.54 2.47
C GLU A 441 -20.49 -6.58 3.62
N THR A 442 -20.57 -5.28 3.34
CA THR A 442 -20.45 -4.24 4.35
C THR A 442 -21.54 -4.37 5.43
N PRO A 443 -21.20 -4.27 6.73
CA PRO A 443 -22.19 -4.30 7.80
C PRO A 443 -23.21 -3.16 7.70
N GLY A 444 -24.49 -3.46 7.86
CA GLY A 444 -25.56 -2.45 7.80
C GLY A 444 -25.78 -1.65 9.10
N ALA A 445 -25.22 -2.12 10.22
CA ALA A 445 -25.44 -1.55 11.55
C ALA A 445 -24.15 -0.92 12.11
N MET A 446 -24.30 0.20 12.82
CA MET A 446 -23.21 0.91 13.49
C MET A 446 -23.12 0.54 14.97
N PRO A 447 -21.92 0.56 15.58
CA PRO A 447 -21.76 0.50 17.03
C PRO A 447 -22.29 1.76 17.71
N SER A 448 -22.60 1.65 19.01
CA SER A 448 -22.99 2.80 19.84
C SER A 448 -22.26 2.79 21.18
N ILE A 449 -22.03 3.97 21.77
CA ILE A 449 -21.48 4.07 23.12
C ILE A 449 -22.57 3.68 24.13
N VAL A 450 -22.23 2.77 25.05
CA VAL A 450 -23.14 2.36 26.13
C VAL A 450 -23.31 3.52 27.11
N ALA A 451 -24.55 3.79 27.54
CA ALA A 451 -24.82 4.75 28.61
C ALA A 451 -24.03 4.37 29.88
N ASP A 452 -23.36 5.36 30.49
CA ASP A 452 -22.46 5.17 31.63
C ASP A 452 -21.28 4.19 31.37
N GLY A 453 -20.93 3.99 30.10
CA GLY A 453 -19.89 3.04 29.67
C GLY A 453 -18.46 3.60 29.63
N TRP A 454 -18.23 4.83 30.06
CA TRP A 454 -16.91 5.48 30.04
C TRP A 454 -15.95 4.83 31.05
N GLN A 455 -14.71 4.58 30.65
CA GLN A 455 -13.75 3.83 31.48
C GLN A 455 -12.72 4.70 32.17
N SER A 456 -12.55 5.94 31.73
CA SER A 456 -11.58 6.89 32.30
C SER A 456 -12.16 8.29 32.40
N HIS A 457 -11.73 9.04 33.42
CA HIS A 457 -11.94 10.49 33.56
C HIS A 457 -10.62 11.27 33.49
N THR A 458 -9.52 10.57 33.21
CA THR A 458 -8.20 11.18 33.06
C THR A 458 -7.92 11.37 31.57
N PRO A 459 -7.66 12.61 31.11
CA PRO A 459 -7.27 12.86 29.72
C PRO A 459 -5.99 12.10 29.35
N SER A 460 -5.90 11.66 28.10
CA SER A 460 -4.69 11.03 27.55
C SER A 460 -4.40 11.61 26.17
N GLU A 461 -3.21 12.16 26.02
CA GLU A 461 -2.72 12.59 24.71
C GLU A 461 -2.53 11.39 23.76
N PRO A 462 -2.62 11.62 22.43
CA PRO A 462 -2.90 12.91 21.80
C PRO A 462 -4.40 13.25 21.70
N ASN A 463 -5.29 12.25 21.78
CA ASN A 463 -6.67 12.41 21.28
C ASN A 463 -7.77 12.30 22.33
N TRP A 464 -7.52 11.69 23.49
CA TRP A 464 -8.48 11.57 24.58
C TRP A 464 -8.47 12.84 25.45
N LEU A 465 -8.81 13.96 24.84
CA LEU A 465 -8.77 15.29 25.46
C LEU A 465 -10.16 15.95 25.42
N PRO A 466 -10.53 16.78 26.41
CA PRO A 466 -11.74 17.59 26.34
C PRO A 466 -11.80 18.43 25.06
N GLY A 467 -12.97 18.48 24.41
CA GLY A 467 -13.19 19.22 23.17
C GLY A 467 -12.80 18.48 21.89
N HIS A 468 -12.24 17.27 22.01
CA HIS A 468 -12.07 16.36 20.87
C HIS A 468 -13.36 15.54 20.67
N ALA A 469 -13.49 14.83 19.55
CA ALA A 469 -14.64 13.98 19.31
C ALA A 469 -14.24 12.63 18.70
N VAL A 470 -14.98 11.58 19.02
CA VAL A 470 -14.72 10.20 18.56
C VAL A 470 -15.96 9.56 17.95
N ARG A 471 -15.76 8.67 16.96
CA ARG A 471 -16.80 7.82 16.36
C ARG A 471 -16.27 6.43 16.07
N TYR A 472 -17.19 5.49 15.82
CA TYR A 472 -16.87 4.08 15.68
C TYR A 472 -17.58 3.42 14.50
N ALA A 473 -16.95 2.41 13.91
CA ALA A 473 -17.51 1.57 12.88
C ALA A 473 -17.07 0.11 13.09
N VAL A 474 -17.68 -0.82 12.36
CA VAL A 474 -17.29 -2.23 12.39
C VAL A 474 -17.18 -2.79 10.97
N SER A 475 -16.27 -3.73 10.76
CA SER A 475 -16.30 -4.65 9.61
C SER A 475 -16.57 -6.09 10.08
N GLU A 476 -16.89 -6.97 9.16
CA GLU A 476 -17.04 -8.41 9.40
C GLU A 476 -15.84 -9.16 8.82
N THR A 477 -15.43 -10.24 9.49
CA THR A 477 -14.27 -11.06 9.10
C THR A 477 -14.64 -12.53 8.97
N ASN A 478 -13.96 -13.22 8.06
CA ASN A 478 -14.00 -14.67 7.94
C ASN A 478 -12.68 -15.24 7.44
N GLY A 479 -11.88 -15.78 8.36
CA GLY A 479 -10.52 -16.21 8.04
C GLY A 479 -9.66 -15.00 7.65
N LEU A 480 -9.13 -14.99 6.41
CA LEU A 480 -8.37 -13.87 5.87
C LEU A 480 -9.25 -12.78 5.24
N ASN A 481 -10.51 -13.09 4.93
CA ASN A 481 -11.40 -12.14 4.26
C ASN A 481 -11.98 -11.15 5.26
N GLU A 482 -12.11 -9.90 4.83
CA GLU A 482 -12.70 -8.80 5.58
C GLU A 482 -13.65 -8.00 4.68
N SER A 483 -14.76 -7.50 5.23
CA SER A 483 -15.62 -6.54 4.54
C SER A 483 -15.14 -5.10 4.75
N TYR A 484 -15.56 -4.19 3.88
CA TYR A 484 -15.45 -2.76 4.18
C TYR A 484 -16.22 -2.43 5.46
N ILE A 485 -15.75 -1.41 6.20
CA ILE A 485 -16.45 -0.94 7.40
C ILE A 485 -17.86 -0.47 7.05
N GLY A 486 -18.79 -0.77 7.96
CA GLY A 486 -20.16 -0.29 7.95
C GLY A 486 -20.27 1.22 8.22
N PRO A 487 -21.50 1.72 8.39
CA PRO A 487 -21.72 3.13 8.68
C PRO A 487 -21.04 3.53 10.00
N TRP A 488 -20.44 4.71 10.01
CA TRP A 488 -19.91 5.31 11.22
C TRP A 488 -21.03 5.74 12.17
N SER A 489 -20.81 5.59 13.47
CA SER A 489 -21.59 6.28 14.49
C SER A 489 -21.46 7.80 14.34
N ALA A 490 -22.41 8.54 14.91
CA ALA A 490 -22.23 9.98 15.09
C ALA A 490 -20.98 10.26 15.94
N TYR A 491 -20.34 11.41 15.70
CA TYR A 491 -19.29 11.90 16.58
C TYR A 491 -19.85 12.21 17.95
N VAL A 492 -19.13 11.76 18.99
CA VAL A 492 -19.40 12.09 20.38
C VAL A 492 -18.28 13.01 20.87
N GLU A 493 -18.65 14.22 21.27
CA GLU A 493 -17.73 15.18 21.90
C GLU A 493 -17.26 14.64 23.26
N LEU A 494 -15.95 14.74 23.49
CA LEU A 494 -15.30 14.34 24.73
C LEU A 494 -15.33 15.52 25.69
N GLY A 495 -15.95 15.31 26.84
CA GLY A 495 -15.87 16.23 27.98
C GLY A 495 -14.77 15.78 28.94
N ASP A 496 -15.19 15.27 30.09
CA ASP A 496 -14.34 14.73 31.15
C ASP A 496 -14.35 13.19 31.22
N SER A 497 -14.86 12.53 30.17
CA SER A 497 -15.10 11.09 30.13
C SER A 497 -14.52 10.51 28.84
N PHE A 498 -13.69 9.47 28.96
CA PHE A 498 -12.85 8.92 27.89
C PHE A 498 -12.91 7.39 27.83
N GLN A 499 -12.46 6.82 26.71
CA GLN A 499 -12.31 5.37 26.51
C GLN A 499 -13.63 4.61 26.74
N PRO A 500 -14.63 4.74 25.84
CA PRO A 500 -15.97 4.19 26.07
C PRO A 500 -16.04 2.67 25.91
N THR A 501 -17.04 2.08 26.57
CA THR A 501 -17.59 0.78 26.22
C THR A 501 -18.60 0.94 25.09
N LEU A 502 -18.41 0.18 24.01
CA LEU A 502 -19.28 0.12 22.85
C LEU A 502 -20.26 -1.04 22.97
N ALA A 503 -21.52 -0.82 22.60
CA ALA A 503 -22.44 -1.86 22.20
C ALA A 503 -22.18 -2.19 20.73
N ILE A 504 -21.91 -3.46 20.46
CA ILE A 504 -21.61 -3.96 19.12
C ILE A 504 -22.87 -4.60 18.54
N PRO A 505 -23.35 -4.17 17.37
CA PRO A 505 -24.53 -4.76 16.74
C PRO A 505 -24.25 -6.21 16.32
N ALA A 506 -25.30 -7.04 16.32
CA ALA A 506 -25.21 -8.37 15.75
C ALA A 506 -24.84 -8.29 14.26
N GLY A 507 -24.05 -9.25 13.76
CA GLY A 507 -23.76 -9.36 12.33
C GLY A 507 -25.06 -9.63 11.56
N THR A 508 -25.46 -8.70 10.68
CA THR A 508 -26.77 -8.75 10.01
C THR A 508 -26.67 -9.03 8.52
N SER A 509 -25.47 -9.00 7.95
CA SER A 509 -25.25 -8.97 6.48
C SER A 509 -24.58 -10.23 5.95
N ASN A 510 -23.62 -10.82 6.67
CA ASN A 510 -22.95 -12.06 6.23
C ASN A 510 -23.19 -13.22 7.20
N SER A 511 -24.00 -14.19 6.79
CA SER A 511 -24.22 -15.43 7.54
C SER A 511 -22.94 -16.25 7.77
N GLY A 512 -21.91 -16.04 6.94
CA GLY A 512 -20.61 -16.70 7.02
C GLY A 512 -19.54 -15.99 7.86
N ALA A 513 -19.82 -14.81 8.43
CA ALA A 513 -18.83 -14.11 9.26
C ALA A 513 -18.50 -14.89 10.54
N SER A 514 -17.22 -14.95 10.89
CA SER A 514 -16.72 -15.60 12.11
C SER A 514 -16.20 -14.61 13.15
N GLY A 515 -15.90 -13.37 12.75
CA GLY A 515 -15.51 -12.28 13.65
C GLY A 515 -15.92 -10.91 13.10
N ARG A 516 -15.53 -9.87 13.85
CA ARG A 516 -15.68 -8.45 13.47
C ARG A 516 -14.42 -7.69 13.87
N ASN A 517 -14.08 -6.67 13.10
CA ASN A 517 -13.11 -5.68 13.51
C ASN A 517 -13.83 -4.41 13.95
N VAL A 518 -13.29 -3.74 14.97
CA VAL A 518 -13.82 -2.48 15.51
C VAL A 518 -12.86 -1.37 15.12
N PHE A 519 -13.41 -0.30 14.54
CA PHE A 519 -12.66 0.86 14.10
C PHE A 519 -13.05 2.10 14.88
N ARG A 520 -12.08 2.96 15.13
CA ARG A 520 -12.23 4.28 15.74
C ARG A 520 -11.84 5.36 14.73
N GLN A 521 -12.45 6.52 14.84
CA GLN A 521 -11.91 7.73 14.24
C GLN A 521 -12.14 8.93 15.15
N PHE A 522 -11.06 9.64 15.48
CA PHE A 522 -11.16 10.97 16.07
C PHE A 522 -11.46 12.00 14.99
N ARG A 523 -12.17 13.08 15.34
CA ARG A 523 -12.50 14.14 14.39
C ARG A 523 -11.22 14.71 13.78
N GLY A 524 -11.16 14.72 12.44
CA GLY A 524 -9.99 15.18 11.70
C GLY A 524 -8.83 14.18 11.59
N GLY A 525 -8.91 13.03 12.29
CA GLY A 525 -7.94 11.94 12.19
C GLY A 525 -8.34 10.88 11.16
N SER A 526 -7.50 9.85 11.01
CA SER A 526 -7.76 8.71 10.14
C SER A 526 -8.49 7.58 10.88
N PRO A 527 -9.21 6.68 10.17
CA PRO A 527 -9.73 5.45 10.75
C PRO A 527 -8.61 4.56 11.29
N GLU A 528 -8.81 4.04 12.50
CA GLU A 528 -7.87 3.17 13.22
C GLU A 528 -8.55 1.85 13.56
N LEU A 529 -7.91 0.72 13.23
CA LEU A 529 -8.32 -0.58 13.73
C LEU A 529 -7.93 -0.69 15.20
N ILE A 530 -8.92 -0.74 16.11
CA ILE A 530 -8.68 -0.76 17.56
C ILE A 530 -8.84 -2.15 18.18
N GLY A 531 -9.41 -3.11 17.45
CA GLY A 531 -9.44 -4.50 17.90
C GLY A 531 -10.28 -5.41 17.03
N SER A 532 -10.14 -6.71 17.26
CA SER A 532 -10.91 -7.78 16.63
C SER A 532 -11.67 -8.55 17.71
N ILE A 533 -12.92 -8.90 17.42
CA ILE A 533 -13.83 -9.59 18.33
C ILE A 533 -14.50 -10.78 17.64
N ASP A 534 -14.91 -11.78 18.42
CA ASP A 534 -15.69 -12.90 17.91
C ASP A 534 -17.07 -12.43 17.41
N LYS A 535 -17.74 -13.23 16.57
CA LYS A 535 -19.06 -12.90 16.01
C LYS A 535 -20.20 -12.72 17.02
N ASN A 536 -20.07 -13.25 18.24
CA ASN A 536 -21.09 -13.22 19.28
C ASN A 536 -20.88 -12.08 20.28
N ALA A 537 -19.70 -11.45 20.31
CA ALA A 537 -19.40 -10.33 21.19
C ALA A 537 -20.42 -9.20 21.03
N THR A 538 -21.06 -8.80 22.12
CA THR A 538 -22.05 -7.70 22.11
C THR A 538 -21.47 -6.40 22.66
N ARG A 539 -20.24 -6.44 23.18
CA ARG A 539 -19.54 -5.30 23.76
C ARG A 539 -18.07 -5.28 23.38
N PHE A 540 -17.50 -4.09 23.30
CA PHE A 540 -16.08 -3.85 23.14
C PHE A 540 -15.67 -2.66 23.99
N ILE A 541 -14.50 -2.69 24.63
CA ILE A 541 -14.00 -1.57 25.42
C ILE A 541 -12.83 -0.95 24.67
N ASP A 542 -12.94 0.33 24.32
CA ASP A 542 -11.87 1.08 23.68
C ASP A 542 -10.80 1.47 24.70
N ARG A 543 -9.88 0.53 24.96
CA ARG A 543 -8.75 0.72 25.90
C ARG A 543 -7.47 1.20 25.22
N ASN A 544 -7.49 1.42 23.91
CA ASN A 544 -6.29 1.84 23.20
C ASN A 544 -6.16 3.36 23.40
N ALA A 545 -5.33 3.75 24.35
CA ALA A 545 -4.96 5.15 24.58
C ALA A 545 -4.25 5.70 23.34
#